data_AF-A0A3M2MCX4-F1
#
_entry.id   AF-A0A3M2MCX4-F1
#
_cell.length_a   1.000
_cell.length_b   1.000
_cell.length_c   1.000
_cell.angle_alpha   90.00
_cell.angle_beta   90.00
_cell.angle_gamma   90.00
#
_symmetry.space_group_name_H-M   'P 1'
#
loop_
_entity.id
_entity.type
_entity.pdbx_description
1 polymer ?
#
loop_
_entity_poly.entity_id
_entity_poly.type
_entity_poly.pdbx_seq_one_letter_code
_entity_poly.pdbx_strand_id
1 'polypeptide(L)'
;MPQPSSTDPIAYAEAVAGLLWVYDTRTTTHRERVEQLAGLMTGEEELADVDSVLATVPPEEVWGQLAQIEQYATAEVDAGRYPESFREVLQNRPELVRQNGVYAVTVTGRQSIHWTDGGRGAEERAITLAVQCRPDTLCALVGVLPGVAP
;
A
#
# COMPACT_ATOMS: atom_id res chain seq x y z
N MET A 1 -2.47 0.04 14.82
CA MET A 1 -2.34 -0.91 13.70
C MET A 1 -0.92 -1.47 13.71
N PRO A 2 -0.70 -2.79 13.68
CA PRO A 2 0.65 -3.35 13.64
C PRO A 2 1.33 -2.96 12.32
N GLN A 3 2.59 -2.54 12.39
CA GLN A 3 3.38 -2.25 11.18
C GLN A 3 3.88 -3.56 10.57
N PRO A 4 3.88 -3.69 9.23
CA PRO A 4 4.49 -4.84 8.56
C PRO A 4 5.98 -4.91 8.91
N SER A 5 6.45 -6.09 9.27
CA SER A 5 7.86 -6.35 9.55
C SER A 5 8.28 -7.59 8.77
N SER A 6 8.95 -7.35 7.64
CA SER A 6 9.44 -8.40 6.75
C SER A 6 10.72 -7.92 6.09
N THR A 7 11.63 -8.85 5.79
CA THR A 7 12.80 -8.64 4.92
C THR A 7 12.54 -9.15 3.50
N ASP A 8 11.40 -9.81 3.26
CA ASP A 8 10.95 -10.22 1.93
C ASP A 8 10.05 -9.12 1.34
N PRO A 9 10.41 -8.53 0.18
CA PRO A 9 9.61 -7.50 -0.48
C PRO A 9 8.19 -7.96 -0.83
N ILE A 10 7.98 -9.23 -1.19
CA ILE A 10 6.64 -9.71 -1.55
C ILE A 10 5.75 -9.77 -0.31
N ALA A 11 6.21 -10.43 0.75
CA ALA A 11 5.46 -10.51 2.00
C ALA A 11 5.21 -9.12 2.63
N TYR A 12 6.18 -8.19 2.53
CA TYR A 12 5.97 -6.82 2.98
C TYR A 12 4.90 -6.10 2.15
N ALA A 13 4.97 -6.21 0.82
CA ALA A 13 4.01 -5.59 -0.09
C ALA A 13 2.59 -6.11 0.14
N GLU A 14 2.41 -7.42 0.32
CA GLU A 14 1.11 -8.02 0.63
C GLU A 14 0.51 -7.44 1.92
N ALA A 15 1.31 -7.36 2.97
CA ALA A 15 0.87 -6.78 4.24
C ALA A 15 0.49 -5.29 4.08
N VAL A 16 1.32 -4.50 3.38
CA VAL A 16 1.01 -3.07 3.12
C VAL A 16 -0.25 -2.92 2.28
N ALA A 17 -0.44 -3.70 1.22
CA ALA A 17 -1.63 -3.65 0.38
C ALA A 17 -2.90 -3.91 1.21
N GLY A 18 -2.87 -4.90 2.10
CA GLY A 18 -3.94 -5.14 3.05
C GLY A 18 -4.25 -3.92 3.92
N LEU A 19 -3.22 -3.22 4.43
CA LEU A 19 -3.42 -2.00 5.22
C LEU A 19 -3.98 -0.85 4.39
N LEU A 20 -3.56 -0.69 3.13
CA LEU A 20 -4.06 0.35 2.22
C LEU A 20 -5.54 0.14 1.86
N TRP A 21 -5.97 -1.12 1.73
CA TRP A 21 -7.36 -1.46 1.39
C TRP A 21 -8.32 -1.50 2.57
N VAL A 22 -7.83 -1.56 3.81
CA VAL A 22 -8.69 -1.53 5.01
C VAL A 22 -8.85 -0.11 5.53
N TYR A 23 -10.06 0.27 5.89
CA TYR A 23 -10.33 1.47 6.69
C TYR A 23 -11.61 1.32 7.50
N ASP A 24 -11.73 2.07 8.60
CA ASP A 24 -12.95 2.14 9.39
C ASP A 24 -13.22 3.59 9.81
N THR A 25 -14.16 4.25 9.13
CA THR A 25 -14.49 5.66 9.39
C THR A 25 -15.29 5.85 10.67
N ARG A 26 -15.79 4.77 11.29
CA ARG A 26 -16.54 4.81 12.56
C ARG A 26 -15.60 5.03 13.75
N THR A 27 -14.35 4.59 13.64
CA THR A 27 -13.38 4.61 14.73
C THR A 27 -12.08 5.34 14.40
N THR A 28 -11.87 5.71 13.13
CA THR A 28 -10.62 6.32 12.67
C THR A 28 -10.92 7.65 12.00
N THR A 29 -10.25 8.71 12.43
CA THR A 29 -10.31 10.02 11.79
C THR A 29 -9.45 10.04 10.52
N HIS A 30 -9.76 10.96 9.59
CA HIS A 30 -8.96 11.18 8.39
C HIS A 30 -7.47 11.42 8.74
N ARG A 31 -7.19 12.27 9.74
CA ARG A 31 -5.83 12.57 10.20
C ARG A 31 -5.11 11.32 10.72
N GLU A 32 -5.76 10.51 11.56
CA GLU A 32 -5.15 9.27 12.06
C GLU A 32 -4.86 8.29 10.93
N ARG A 33 -5.72 8.21 9.91
CA ARG A 33 -5.48 7.38 8.74
C ARG A 33 -4.25 7.85 7.95
N VAL A 34 -4.13 9.16 7.71
CA VAL A 34 -2.97 9.76 7.05
C VAL A 34 -1.68 9.47 7.83
N GLU A 35 -1.69 9.67 9.15
CA GLU A 35 -0.54 9.40 10.02
C GLU A 35 -0.13 7.91 10.01
N GLN A 36 -1.11 7.01 10.03
CA GLN A 36 -0.86 5.57 9.95
C GLN A 36 -0.17 5.15 8.65
N LEU A 37 -0.59 5.71 7.51
CA LEU A 37 0.00 5.37 6.21
C LEU A 37 1.36 6.05 6.01
N ALA A 38 1.51 7.30 6.44
CA ALA A 38 2.80 7.99 6.42
C ALA A 38 3.86 7.25 7.27
N GLY A 39 3.44 6.59 8.35
CA GLY A 39 4.33 5.77 9.18
C GLY A 39 4.87 4.48 8.52
N LEU A 40 4.38 4.11 7.33
CA LEU A 40 4.90 2.96 6.56
C LEU A 40 6.08 3.34 5.64
N MET A 41 6.27 4.64 5.42
CA MET A 41 7.22 5.16 4.44
C MET A 41 8.67 4.90 4.87
N THR A 42 9.55 4.75 3.88
CA THR A 42 10.99 4.76 4.11
C THR A 42 11.43 6.10 4.70
N GLY A 43 12.46 6.05 5.55
CA GLY A 43 13.11 7.26 6.08
C GLY A 43 14.04 7.95 5.06
N GLU A 44 14.21 7.38 3.87
CA GLU A 44 15.01 7.98 2.80
C GLU A 44 14.15 8.93 1.98
N GLU A 45 14.16 10.21 2.35
CA GLU A 45 13.34 11.27 1.76
C GLU A 45 13.50 11.39 0.23
N GLU A 46 14.68 11.07 -0.30
CA GLU A 46 14.97 11.08 -1.74
C GLU A 46 14.25 9.99 -2.54
N LEU A 47 13.78 8.94 -1.86
CA LEU A 47 13.02 7.85 -2.45
C LEU A 47 11.52 7.96 -2.11
N ALA A 48 11.18 8.49 -0.94
CA ALA A 48 9.81 8.46 -0.41
C ALA A 48 8.82 9.29 -1.24
N ASP A 49 7.96 8.61 -2.01
CA ASP A 49 6.80 9.18 -2.68
C ASP A 49 5.57 9.10 -1.75
N VAL A 50 5.57 9.94 -0.72
CA VAL A 50 4.50 10.00 0.29
C VAL A 50 3.15 10.36 -0.36
N ASP A 51 3.17 11.25 -1.34
CA ASP A 51 1.96 11.74 -2.02
C ASP A 51 1.23 10.60 -2.73
N SER A 52 1.94 9.67 -3.38
CA SER A 52 1.31 8.49 -4.01
C SER A 52 0.57 7.59 -3.01
N VAL A 53 1.08 7.49 -1.78
CA VAL A 53 0.45 6.69 -0.71
C VAL A 53 -0.74 7.42 -0.14
N LEU A 54 -0.63 8.72 0.13
CA LEU A 54 -1.73 9.51 0.67
C LEU A 54 -2.87 9.71 -0.33
N ALA A 55 -2.59 9.68 -1.63
CA ALA A 55 -3.62 9.67 -2.68
C ALA A 55 -4.54 8.44 -2.61
N THR A 56 -4.18 7.39 -1.88
CA THR A 56 -5.06 6.23 -1.61
C THR A 56 -6.10 6.50 -0.52
N VAL A 57 -5.96 7.59 0.23
CA VAL A 57 -6.90 8.00 1.28
C VAL A 57 -7.95 8.94 0.66
N PRO A 58 -9.25 8.69 0.87
CA PRO A 58 -10.28 9.65 0.48
C PRO A 58 -10.02 11.02 1.11
N PRO A 59 -10.22 12.14 0.40
CA PRO A 59 -10.08 13.49 0.95
C PRO A 59 -10.92 13.67 2.23
N GLU A 60 -10.51 14.57 3.13
CA GLU A 60 -11.14 14.77 4.44
C GLU A 60 -12.67 14.98 4.37
N GLU A 61 -13.15 15.78 3.42
CA GLU A 61 -14.58 15.99 3.21
C GLU A 61 -15.30 14.68 2.86
N VAL A 62 -14.72 13.89 1.96
CA VAL A 62 -15.25 12.56 1.59
C VAL A 62 -15.21 11.63 2.78
N TRP A 63 -14.13 11.64 3.57
CA TRP A 63 -14.03 10.85 4.80
C TRP A 63 -15.17 11.18 5.77
N GLY A 64 -15.51 12.46 5.93
CA GLY A 64 -16.65 12.90 6.75
C GLY A 64 -17.99 12.35 6.23
N GLN A 65 -18.19 12.32 4.91
CA GLN A 65 -19.38 11.73 4.30
C GLN A 65 -19.44 10.21 4.51
N LEU A 66 -18.31 9.51 4.36
CA LEU A 66 -18.21 8.08 4.62
C LEU A 66 -18.52 7.75 6.09
N ALA A 67 -18.04 8.57 7.02
CA ALA A 67 -18.31 8.43 8.46
C ALA A 67 -19.80 8.58 8.81
N GLN A 68 -20.53 9.48 8.12
CA GLN A 68 -21.98 9.66 8.35
C GLN A 68 -22.79 8.41 8.01
N ILE A 69 -22.34 7.60 7.05
CA ILE A 69 -22.95 6.33 6.68
C ILE A 69 -22.23 5.12 7.28
N GLU A 70 -21.40 5.36 8.30
CA GLU A 70 -20.64 4.35 9.03
C GLU A 70 -19.84 3.42 8.11
N GLN A 71 -19.30 3.95 7.00
CA GLN A 71 -18.64 3.11 6.01
C GLN A 71 -17.32 2.55 6.52
N TYR A 72 -17.11 1.27 6.31
CA TYR A 72 -15.84 0.60 6.58
C TYR A 72 -15.52 -0.40 5.49
N ALA A 73 -14.24 -0.67 5.30
CA ALA A 73 -13.73 -1.65 4.35
C ALA A 73 -12.86 -2.70 5.04
N THR A 74 -13.07 -3.95 4.67
CA THR A 74 -12.18 -5.07 4.97
C THR A 74 -11.47 -5.51 3.70
N ALA A 75 -10.34 -6.20 3.82
CA ALA A 75 -9.61 -6.69 2.66
C ALA A 75 -9.10 -8.11 2.86
N GLU A 76 -9.04 -8.85 1.76
CA GLU A 76 -8.39 -10.15 1.63
C GLU A 76 -7.29 -9.98 0.57
N VAL A 77 -6.06 -10.36 0.92
CA VAL A 77 -4.94 -10.33 -0.03
C VAL A 77 -4.80 -11.73 -0.64
N ASP A 78 -4.75 -11.80 -1.97
CA ASP A 78 -4.64 -13.08 -2.68
C ASP A 78 -3.18 -13.45 -2.95
N ALA A 79 -2.42 -12.56 -3.59
CA ALA A 79 -1.03 -12.82 -3.97
C ALA A 79 -0.27 -11.55 -4.36
N GLY A 80 1.01 -11.50 -4.00
CA GLY A 80 2.02 -10.57 -4.49
C GLY A 80 2.94 -11.21 -5.52
N ARG A 81 3.34 -10.43 -6.53
CA ARG A 81 4.28 -10.86 -7.58
C ARG A 81 5.06 -9.68 -8.16
N TYR A 82 6.28 -9.95 -8.59
CA TYR A 82 6.99 -9.00 -9.45
C TYR A 82 6.28 -8.91 -10.81
N PRO A 83 5.99 -7.69 -11.31
CA PRO A 83 5.56 -7.48 -12.69
C PRO A 83 6.55 -8.11 -13.66
N GLU A 84 6.09 -8.59 -14.81
CA GLU A 84 6.95 -9.19 -15.83
C GLU A 84 8.08 -8.26 -16.27
N SER A 85 7.76 -6.98 -16.51
CA SER A 85 8.74 -5.93 -16.83
C SER A 85 9.82 -5.76 -15.74
N PHE A 86 9.45 -5.88 -14.47
CA PHE A 86 10.41 -5.79 -13.37
C PHE A 86 11.27 -7.06 -13.25
N ARG A 87 10.70 -8.23 -13.55
CA ARG A 87 11.47 -9.49 -13.62
C ARG A 87 12.55 -9.43 -14.69
N GLU A 88 12.28 -8.80 -15.84
CA GLU A 88 13.29 -8.56 -16.87
C GLU A 88 14.42 -7.66 -16.37
N VAL A 89 14.10 -6.61 -15.60
CA VAL A 89 15.13 -5.75 -14.97
C VAL A 89 15.97 -6.54 -13.98
N LEU A 90 15.35 -7.36 -13.12
CA LEU A 90 16.06 -8.21 -12.17
C LEU A 90 17.01 -9.20 -12.87
N GLN A 91 16.63 -9.72 -14.03
CA GLN A 91 17.44 -10.67 -14.79
C GLN A 91 18.56 -10.00 -15.59
N ASN A 92 18.27 -8.87 -16.25
CA ASN A 92 19.17 -8.25 -17.22
C ASN A 92 20.00 -7.09 -16.66
N ARG A 93 19.48 -6.40 -15.64
CA ARG A 93 20.06 -5.17 -15.05
C ARG A 93 19.95 -5.16 -13.50
N PRO A 94 20.38 -6.23 -12.79
CA PRO A 94 20.23 -6.34 -11.34
C PRO A 94 20.96 -5.25 -10.54
N GLU A 95 21.94 -4.57 -11.14
CA GLU A 95 22.61 -3.41 -10.54
C GLU A 95 21.68 -2.25 -10.24
N LEU A 96 20.61 -2.04 -11.02
CA LEU A 96 19.66 -0.96 -10.80
C LEU A 96 18.87 -1.16 -9.50
N VAL A 97 18.53 -2.41 -9.19
CA VAL A 97 17.87 -2.75 -7.93
C VAL A 97 18.87 -2.75 -6.78
N ARG A 98 20.12 -3.18 -7.00
CA ARG A 98 21.16 -3.17 -5.95
C ARG A 98 21.54 -1.78 -5.46
N GLN A 99 21.41 -0.74 -6.29
CA GLN A 99 21.76 0.62 -5.88
C GLN A 99 20.82 1.16 -4.80
N ASN A 100 19.51 1.03 -5.00
CA ASN A 100 18.52 1.68 -4.13
C ASN A 100 17.78 0.67 -3.24
N GLY A 101 17.86 -0.63 -3.55
CA GLY A 101 17.14 -1.70 -2.87
C GLY A 101 15.63 -1.67 -3.12
N VAL A 102 15.17 -1.03 -4.21
CA VAL A 102 13.74 -0.82 -4.48
C VAL A 102 13.20 -1.92 -5.40
N TYR A 103 12.14 -2.59 -4.94
CA TYR A 103 11.45 -3.67 -5.62
C TYR A 103 10.03 -3.23 -5.98
N ALA A 104 9.60 -3.45 -7.22
CA ALA A 104 8.21 -3.24 -7.62
C ALA A 104 7.41 -4.54 -7.45
N VAL A 105 6.39 -4.55 -6.60
CA VAL A 105 5.54 -5.72 -6.34
C VAL A 105 4.09 -5.38 -6.62
N THR A 106 3.46 -6.11 -7.56
CA THR A 106 2.02 -6.05 -7.77
C THR A 106 1.32 -7.04 -6.84
N VAL A 107 0.40 -6.53 -6.03
CA VAL A 107 -0.45 -7.31 -5.14
C VAL A 107 -1.88 -7.30 -5.66
N THR A 108 -2.50 -8.47 -5.72
CA THR A 108 -3.93 -8.65 -6.01
C THR A 108 -4.68 -9.12 -4.78
N GLY A 109 -5.96 -8.78 -4.69
CA GLY A 109 -6.84 -9.19 -3.60
C GLY A 109 -8.25 -8.67 -3.81
N ARG A 110 -9.04 -8.69 -2.74
CA ARG A 110 -10.43 -8.23 -2.71
C ARG A 110 -10.66 -7.27 -1.57
N GLN A 111 -11.35 -6.17 -1.84
CA GLN A 111 -11.87 -5.28 -0.82
C GLN A 111 -13.38 -5.45 -0.70
N SER A 112 -13.88 -5.59 0.52
CA SER A 112 -15.32 -5.57 0.81
C SER A 112 -15.65 -4.30 1.58
N ILE A 113 -16.67 -3.59 1.13
CA ILE A 113 -17.10 -2.30 1.67
C ILE A 113 -18.50 -2.48 2.26
N HIS A 114 -18.72 -1.91 3.44
CA HIS A 114 -19.96 -1.99 4.20
C HIS A 114 -20.38 -0.60 4.67
N TRP A 115 -21.68 -0.30 4.71
CA TRP A 115 -22.24 0.95 5.24
C TRP A 115 -23.63 0.69 5.87
N THR A 116 -24.26 1.74 6.41
CA THR A 116 -25.56 1.68 7.09
C THR A 116 -26.65 0.95 6.29
N ASP A 117 -27.62 0.39 7.02
CA ASP A 117 -28.77 -0.38 6.50
C ASP A 117 -28.44 -1.69 5.74
N GLY A 118 -27.25 -2.24 5.94
CA GLY A 118 -26.84 -3.51 5.35
C GLY A 118 -26.33 -3.39 3.91
N GLY A 119 -26.02 -2.17 3.46
CA GLY A 119 -25.35 -1.93 2.20
C GLY A 119 -23.96 -2.57 2.16
N ARG A 120 -23.66 -3.24 1.04
CA ARG A 120 -22.37 -3.92 0.83
C ARG A 120 -21.94 -3.89 -0.63
N GLY A 121 -20.63 -3.81 -0.83
CA GLY A 121 -19.98 -3.96 -2.13
C GLY A 121 -18.71 -4.78 -1.99
N ALA A 122 -18.28 -5.45 -3.05
CA ALA A 122 -16.99 -6.12 -3.09
C ALA A 122 -16.34 -5.86 -4.44
N GLU A 123 -15.06 -5.53 -4.42
CA GLU A 123 -14.28 -5.19 -5.61
C GLU A 123 -12.95 -5.92 -5.58
N GLU A 124 -12.58 -6.50 -6.72
CA GLU A 124 -11.22 -6.98 -6.95
C GLU A 124 -10.27 -5.77 -6.98
N ARG A 125 -9.16 -5.88 -6.27
CA ARG A 125 -8.13 -4.84 -6.17
C ARG A 125 -6.81 -5.37 -6.72
N ALA A 126 -6.10 -4.47 -7.38
CA ALA A 126 -4.70 -4.65 -7.71
C ALA A 126 -3.96 -3.35 -7.42
N ILE A 127 -2.78 -3.45 -6.80
CA ILE A 127 -1.91 -2.31 -6.50
C ILE A 127 -0.46 -2.71 -6.76
N THR A 128 0.34 -1.80 -7.31
CA THR A 128 1.78 -2.02 -7.44
C THR A 128 2.51 -1.11 -6.48
N LEU A 129 3.30 -1.70 -5.58
CA LEU A 129 4.03 -1.01 -4.53
C LEU A 129 5.52 -0.99 -4.87
N ALA A 130 6.15 0.16 -4.68
CA ALA A 130 7.59 0.25 -4.60
C ALA A 130 8.01 0.01 -3.13
N VAL A 131 8.81 -1.02 -2.91
CA VAL A 131 9.23 -1.46 -1.57
C VAL A 131 10.75 -1.44 -1.50
N GLN A 132 11.29 -0.72 -0.53
CA GLN A 132 12.71 -0.72 -0.28
C GLN A 132 13.06 -1.85 0.68
N CYS A 133 13.92 -2.78 0.26
CA CYS A 133 14.48 -3.84 1.10
C CYS A 133 15.99 -3.89 0.88
N ARG A 134 16.76 -3.75 1.96
CA ARG A 134 18.21 -3.96 1.97
C ARG A 134 18.55 -5.25 2.74
N PRO A 135 19.73 -5.85 2.48
CA PRO A 135 20.18 -6.99 3.26
C PRO A 135 20.12 -6.69 4.77
N ASP A 136 19.57 -7.63 5.53
CA ASP A 136 19.49 -7.60 7.00
C ASP A 136 18.69 -6.42 7.61
N THR A 137 17.89 -5.71 6.81
CA THR A 137 17.01 -4.63 7.28
C THR A 137 15.55 -4.93 6.95
N LEU A 138 14.64 -4.54 7.84
CA LEU A 138 13.21 -4.56 7.53
C LEU A 138 12.92 -3.68 6.31
N CYS A 139 12.01 -4.16 5.47
CA CYS A 139 11.54 -3.42 4.32
C CYS A 139 10.73 -2.19 4.75
N ALA A 140 10.69 -1.19 3.88
CA ALA A 140 9.89 0.03 4.04
C ALA A 140 9.15 0.37 2.74
N LEU A 141 8.05 1.13 2.85
CA LEU A 141 7.28 1.55 1.69
C LEU A 141 7.95 2.76 1.01
N VAL A 142 8.14 2.71 -0.30
CA VAL A 142 8.64 3.84 -1.08
C VAL A 142 7.49 4.62 -1.68
N GLY A 143 6.45 3.93 -2.17
CA GLY A 143 5.29 4.56 -2.79
C GLY A 143 4.36 3.57 -3.48
N VAL A 144 3.31 4.09 -4.12
CA VAL A 144 2.37 3.36 -4.98
C VAL A 144 2.63 3.75 -6.44
N LEU A 145 2.83 2.76 -7.31
CA LEU A 145 2.92 2.97 -8.76
C LEU A 145 1.49 3.08 -9.34
N PRO A 146 1.17 4.11 -10.17
CA PRO A 146 2.00 4.62 -11.26
C PRO A 146 2.57 6.05 -11.04
N GLY A 147 2.93 6.40 -9.80
CA GLY A 147 3.52 7.71 -9.40
C GLY A 147 5.04 7.84 -9.56
N VAL A 148 5.74 6.80 -10.03
CA VAL A 148 7.19 6.86 -10.30
C VAL A 148 7.39 6.57 -11.78
N ALA A 149 7.61 7.63 -12.58
CA ALA A 149 8.06 7.45 -13.96
C ALA A 149 9.43 6.74 -13.96
N PRO A 150 9.72 5.87 -14.94
CA PRO A 150 11.04 5.27 -15.10
C PRO A 150 12.14 6.32 -15.29
#